data_AF-A0A3B9AU35-F1
#
_entry.id   AF-A0A3B9AU35-F1
#
_cell.length_a   1.000
_cell.length_b   1.000
_cell.length_c   1.000
_cell.angle_alpha   90.00
_cell.angle_beta   90.00
_cell.angle_gamma   90.00
#
_symmetry.space_group_name_H-M   'P 1'
#
loop_
_entity.id
_entity.type
_entity.pdbx_description
1 polymer ?
#
loop_
_entity_poly.entity_id
_entity_poly.type
_entity_poly.pdbx_seq_one_letter_code
_entity_poly.pdbx_strand_id
1 'polypeptide(L)'
;MGWTRFFRFLIFVNMVVLIFRMLTPAKELTVYARYLWNWGKNHPESTVYFVMNEPRKNFPLNMPFYKFPNQQQLTWYTDPLFMNDTLALKSGDLFFFTEVSNPVPQAPPGFQMKRVFHYYPDWIRKFNANDWQSRTRIYEAYEIQPLR
;
A
#
# COMPACT_ATOMS: atom_id res chain seq x y z
N MET A 1 -45.13 11.38 -16.17
CA MET A 1 -44.83 10.32 -15.17
C MET A 1 -43.47 9.64 -15.34
N GLY A 2 -42.82 9.66 -16.52
CA GLY A 2 -41.52 9.01 -16.74
C GLY A 2 -40.31 9.73 -16.13
N TRP A 3 -40.29 11.07 -16.16
CA TRP A 3 -39.14 11.87 -15.71
C TRP A 3 -38.81 11.70 -14.22
N THR A 4 -39.81 11.68 -13.36
CA THR A 4 -39.63 11.48 -11.92
C THR A 4 -39.11 10.08 -11.59
N ARG A 5 -39.49 9.05 -12.37
CA ARG A 5 -38.96 7.69 -12.22
C ARG A 5 -37.51 7.60 -12.70
N PHE A 6 -37.19 8.24 -13.83
CA PHE A 6 -35.83 8.30 -14.36
C PHE A 6 -34.87 9.04 -13.42
N PHE A 7 -35.28 10.18 -12.87
CA PHE A 7 -34.47 10.93 -11.91
C PHE A 7 -34.22 10.15 -10.62
N ARG A 8 -35.24 9.47 -10.07
CA ARG A 8 -35.08 8.58 -8.91
C ARG A 8 -34.12 7.42 -9.19
N PHE A 9 -34.16 6.85 -10.40
CA PHE A 9 -33.23 5.82 -10.82
C PHE A 9 -31.78 6.34 -10.86
N LEU A 10 -31.54 7.54 -11.44
CA LEU A 10 -30.21 8.15 -11.45
C LEU A 10 -29.67 8.44 -10.05
N ILE A 11 -30.53 8.91 -9.13
CA ILE A 11 -30.14 9.09 -7.71
C ILE A 11 -29.79 7.75 -7.08
N PHE A 12 -30.60 6.71 -7.31
CA PHE A 12 -30.35 5.38 -6.77
C PHE A 12 -29.01 4.82 -7.27
N VAL A 13 -28.73 4.91 -8.57
CA VAL A 13 -27.45 4.48 -9.15
C VAL A 13 -26.29 5.25 -8.53
N ASN A 14 -26.38 6.58 -8.40
CA ASN A 14 -25.35 7.38 -7.74
C ASN A 14 -25.15 7.00 -6.28
N MET A 15 -26.24 6.75 -5.54
CA MET A 15 -26.18 6.34 -4.14
C MET A 15 -25.50 4.97 -4.00
N VAL A 16 -25.84 4.01 -4.85
CA VAL A 16 -25.19 2.69 -4.89
C VAL A 16 -23.69 2.84 -5.19
N VAL A 17 -23.31 3.62 -6.21
CA VAL A 17 -21.90 3.88 -6.54
C VAL A 17 -21.17 4.55 -5.38
N LEU A 18 -21.80 5.51 -4.69
CA LEU A 18 -21.24 6.17 -3.51
C LEU A 18 -21.02 5.19 -2.37
N ILE A 19 -21.97 4.30 -2.08
CA ILE A 19 -21.85 3.27 -1.04
C ILE A 19 -20.68 2.34 -1.37
N PHE A 20 -20.59 1.83 -2.60
CA PHE A 20 -19.45 1.01 -3.02
C PHE A 20 -18.14 1.77 -2.85
N ARG A 21 -18.08 3.03 -3.30
CA ARG A 21 -16.87 3.87 -3.18
C ARG A 21 -16.47 4.18 -1.74
N MET A 22 -17.42 4.25 -0.81
CA MET A 22 -17.12 4.41 0.63
C MET A 22 -16.58 3.13 1.26
N LEU A 23 -17.01 1.95 0.79
CA LEU A 23 -16.60 0.66 1.35
C LEU A 23 -15.32 0.09 0.72
N THR A 24 -14.98 0.44 -0.52
CA THR A 24 -13.76 -0.04 -1.20
C THR A 24 -12.48 0.26 -0.42
N PRO A 25 -12.25 1.48 0.10
CA PRO A 25 -11.03 1.79 0.85
C PRO A 25 -10.92 0.97 2.14
N ALA A 26 -12.04 0.64 2.77
CA ALA A 26 -12.07 -0.22 3.95
C ALA A 26 -11.63 -1.66 3.60
N LYS A 27 -12.07 -2.18 2.44
CA LYS A 27 -11.67 -3.52 1.98
C LYS A 27 -10.18 -3.59 1.65
N GLU A 28 -9.65 -2.62 0.91
CA GLU A 28 -8.25 -2.55 0.51
C GLU A 28 -7.32 -2.47 1.74
N LEU A 29 -7.67 -1.57 2.65
CA LEU A 29 -6.93 -1.39 3.90
C LEU A 29 -6.98 -2.64 4.78
N THR A 30 -8.11 -3.35 4.84
CA THR A 30 -8.22 -4.58 5.64
C THR A 30 -7.30 -5.68 5.12
N VAL A 31 -7.20 -5.85 3.80
CA VAL A 31 -6.29 -6.84 3.19
C VAL A 31 -4.84 -6.50 3.53
N TYR A 32 -4.48 -5.22 3.39
CA TYR A 32 -3.17 -4.70 3.78
C TYR A 32 -2.86 -4.93 5.27
N ALA A 33 -3.77 -4.52 6.16
CA ALA A 33 -3.61 -4.65 7.60
C ALA A 33 -3.44 -6.11 8.02
N ARG A 34 -4.23 -7.00 7.42
CA ARG A 34 -4.12 -8.45 7.63
C ARG A 34 -2.76 -8.97 7.18
N TYR A 35 -2.25 -8.53 6.04
CA TYR A 35 -0.94 -8.93 5.55
C TYR A 35 0.17 -8.49 6.50
N LEU A 36 0.22 -7.20 6.87
CA LEU A 36 1.23 -6.70 7.80
C LEU A 36 1.17 -7.38 9.17
N TRP A 37 -0.03 -7.63 9.68
CA TRP A 37 -0.22 -8.34 10.94
C TRP A 37 0.35 -9.75 10.89
N ASN A 38 0.03 -10.50 9.82
CA ASN A 38 0.58 -11.85 9.60
C ASN A 38 2.10 -11.81 9.41
N TRP A 39 2.62 -10.81 8.71
CA TRP A 39 4.06 -10.63 8.55
C TRP A 39 4.74 -10.38 9.89
N GLY A 40 4.25 -9.44 10.70
CA GLY A 40 4.79 -9.13 12.02
C GLY A 40 4.72 -10.32 12.98
N LYS A 41 3.70 -11.18 12.87
CA LYS A 41 3.63 -12.44 13.62
C LYS A 41 4.75 -13.42 13.24
N ASN A 42 5.09 -13.51 11.96
CA ASN A 42 6.12 -14.43 11.45
C ASN A 42 7.54 -13.86 11.53
N HIS A 43 7.67 -12.52 11.51
CA HIS A 43 8.92 -11.78 11.53
C HIS A 43 8.84 -10.65 12.58
N PRO A 44 8.86 -10.98 13.88
CA PRO A 44 8.62 -10.01 14.95
C PRO A 44 9.71 -8.92 15.05
N GLU A 45 10.91 -9.18 14.55
CA GLU A 45 12.01 -8.22 14.51
C GLU A 45 12.04 -7.37 13.23
N SER A 46 11.15 -7.63 12.27
CA SER A 46 11.10 -6.89 11.01
C SER A 46 10.58 -5.47 11.22
N THR A 47 11.22 -4.53 10.54
CA THR A 47 10.77 -3.15 10.45
C THR A 47 10.04 -2.95 9.13
N VAL A 48 8.91 -2.22 9.19
CA VAL A 48 8.16 -1.82 8.00
C VAL A 48 8.50 -0.37 7.69
N TYR A 49 8.93 -0.15 6.47
CA TYR A 49 9.34 1.14 5.96
C TYR A 49 8.36 1.60 4.88
N PHE A 50 7.69 2.73 5.09
CA PHE A 50 6.75 3.29 4.12
C PHE A 50 7.47 4.17 3.10
N VAL A 51 7.48 3.76 1.84
CA VAL A 51 8.16 4.46 0.76
C VAL A 51 7.20 5.43 0.06
N MET A 52 7.65 6.68 -0.09
CA MET A 52 6.90 7.85 -0.60
C MET A 52 5.76 8.32 0.31
N ASN A 53 4.71 7.52 0.47
CA ASN A 53 3.48 7.90 1.14
C ASN A 53 3.09 6.89 2.22
N GLU A 54 2.80 7.37 3.43
CA GLU A 54 2.25 6.52 4.47
C GLU A 54 0.75 6.34 4.28
N PRO A 55 0.21 5.11 4.45
CA PRO A 55 -1.23 4.88 4.49
C PRO A 55 -1.94 5.80 5.50
N ARG A 56 -1.29 6.15 6.61
CA ARG A 56 -1.86 7.01 7.65
C ARG A 56 -2.10 8.46 7.21
N LYS A 57 -1.35 8.97 6.22
CA LYS A 57 -1.59 10.31 5.65
C LYS A 57 -2.82 10.32 4.73
N ASN A 58 -3.19 9.14 4.20
CA ASN A 58 -4.26 8.96 3.23
C ASN A 58 -5.63 8.67 3.86
N PHE A 59 -5.68 8.42 5.17
CA PHE A 59 -6.90 8.18 5.92
C PHE A 59 -6.91 9.04 7.19
N PRO A 60 -7.94 9.87 7.41
CA PRO A 60 -8.03 10.72 8.60
C PRO A 60 -8.24 9.92 9.90
N LEU A 61 -8.45 8.60 9.82
CA LEU A 61 -8.56 7.75 11.00
C LEU A 61 -7.18 7.38 11.53
N ASN A 62 -6.95 7.67 12.81
CA ASN A 62 -5.87 7.06 13.57
C ASN A 62 -6.15 5.55 13.70
N MET A 63 -5.23 4.72 13.22
CA MET A 63 -5.42 3.28 13.08
C MET A 63 -4.42 2.47 13.91
N PRO A 64 -4.46 2.57 15.25
CA PRO A 64 -3.58 1.79 16.11
C PRO A 64 -3.91 0.30 16.09
N PHE A 65 -5.17 -0.09 15.87
CA PHE A 65 -5.65 -1.48 15.86
C PHE A 65 -4.98 -2.38 14.82
N TYR A 66 -4.52 -1.79 13.71
CA TYR A 66 -3.94 -2.54 12.59
C TYR A 66 -2.41 -2.62 12.66
N LYS A 67 -1.80 -2.11 13.73
CA LYS A 67 -0.35 -2.20 13.95
C LYS A 67 -0.07 -3.41 14.83
N PHE A 68 0.86 -4.25 14.41
CA PHE A 68 1.37 -5.29 15.28
C PHE A 68 2.17 -4.63 16.42
N PRO A 69 1.91 -4.95 17.71
CA PRO A 69 2.43 -4.17 18.86
C PRO A 69 3.94 -3.99 18.90
N ASN A 70 4.69 -4.99 18.42
CA ASN A 70 6.16 -5.01 18.45
C ASN A 70 6.79 -4.63 17.10
N GLN A 71 5.98 -4.39 16.07
CA GLN A 71 6.47 -4.05 14.74
C GLN A 71 6.74 -2.56 14.65
N GLN A 72 7.98 -2.20 14.39
CA GLN A 72 8.34 -0.83 14.11
C GLN A 72 7.85 -0.46 12.70
N GLN A 73 7.12 0.64 12.60
CA GLN A 73 6.66 1.18 11.33
C GLN A 73 7.20 2.59 11.19
N LEU A 74 8.12 2.78 10.24
CA LEU A 74 8.82 4.02 10.00
C LEU A 74 8.44 4.54 8.63
N THR A 75 8.22 5.86 8.50
CA THR A 75 8.36 6.51 7.19
C THR A 75 9.75 6.20 6.67
N TRP A 76 9.85 5.51 5.54
CA TRP A 76 11.14 5.31 4.90
C TRP A 76 11.77 6.67 4.60
N TYR A 77 13.08 6.70 4.75
CA TYR A 77 13.93 7.83 4.39
C TYR A 77 13.94 8.03 2.86
N THR A 78 12.89 8.63 2.30
CA THR A 78 12.94 9.22 0.94
C THR A 78 13.70 10.54 0.92
N ASP A 79 14.23 10.98 2.07
CA ASP A 79 15.16 12.10 2.14
C ASP A 79 16.49 11.67 1.49
N PRO A 80 16.93 12.37 0.42
CA PRO A 80 18.18 12.06 -0.28
C PRO A 80 19.40 11.94 0.64
N LEU A 81 19.38 12.60 1.80
CA LEU A 81 20.45 12.55 2.81
C LEU A 81 20.67 11.16 3.42
N PHE A 82 19.63 10.33 3.47
CA PHE A 82 19.64 9.06 4.21
C PHE A 82 19.32 7.84 3.32
N MET A 83 19.06 8.08 2.03
CA MET A 83 18.77 7.04 1.03
C MET A 83 19.87 5.97 0.91
N ASN A 84 21.09 6.29 1.33
CA ASN A 84 22.25 5.39 1.33
C ASN A 84 22.63 4.84 2.72
N ASP A 85 21.93 5.22 3.78
CA ASP A 85 22.19 4.70 5.12
C ASP A 85 21.56 3.31 5.27
N THR A 86 22.35 2.30 4.91
CA THR A 86 21.97 0.89 4.95
C THR A 86 22.25 0.23 6.30
N LEU A 87 22.84 0.95 7.27
CA LEU A 87 23.23 0.40 8.57
C LEU A 87 22.01 0.01 9.42
N ALA A 88 20.86 0.63 9.17
CA ALA A 88 19.61 0.34 9.85
C ALA A 88 18.85 -0.86 9.25
N LEU A 89 19.20 -1.29 8.03
CA LEU A 89 18.48 -2.33 7.31
C LEU A 89 18.85 -3.73 7.76
N LYS A 90 17.83 -4.55 7.96
CA LYS A 90 17.97 -5.98 8.29
C LYS A 90 17.32 -6.84 7.23
N SER A 91 17.82 -8.07 7.11
CA SER A 91 17.16 -9.09 6.29
C SER A 91 15.75 -9.36 6.83
N GLY A 92 14.75 -9.37 5.95
CA GLY A 92 13.35 -9.59 6.32
C GLY A 92 12.58 -8.31 6.67
N ASP A 93 13.24 -7.15 6.63
CA ASP A 93 12.54 -5.86 6.66
C ASP A 93 11.68 -5.67 5.40
N LEU A 94 10.62 -4.87 5.54
CA LEU A 94 9.66 -4.64 4.47
C LEU A 94 9.70 -3.19 3.98
N PHE A 95 9.80 -3.01 2.67
CA PHE A 95 9.45 -1.76 2.00
C PHE A 95 8.02 -1.82 1.53
N PHE A 96 7.24 -0.83 1.95
CA PHE A 96 5.83 -0.74 1.66
C PHE A 96 5.53 0.46 0.76
N PHE A 97 4.80 0.22 -0.31
CA PHE A 97 4.42 1.21 -1.32
C PHE A 97 2.90 1.33 -1.37
N THR A 98 2.41 2.56 -1.46
CA THR A 98 0.98 2.86 -1.65
C THR A 98 0.61 3.18 -3.10
N GLU A 99 1.60 3.18 -3.99
CA GLU A 99 1.51 3.54 -5.41
C GLU A 99 2.33 2.53 -6.23
N VAL A 100 1.96 2.32 -7.50
CA VAL A 100 2.79 1.52 -8.41
C VAL A 100 4.01 2.34 -8.79
N SER A 101 5.17 1.89 -8.31
CA SER A 101 6.44 2.35 -8.82
C SER A 101 6.78 1.59 -10.10
N ASN A 102 6.77 2.29 -11.23
CA ASN A 102 7.28 1.79 -12.51
C ASN A 102 8.30 2.81 -13.06
N PRO A 103 9.61 2.47 -13.10
CA PRO A 103 10.20 1.19 -12.66
C PRO A 103 10.11 0.98 -11.14
N VAL A 104 10.19 -0.28 -10.70
CA VAL A 104 10.34 -0.62 -9.27
C VAL A 104 11.59 0.10 -8.76
N PRO A 105 11.57 0.71 -7.56
CA PRO A 105 12.72 1.46 -7.08
C PRO A 105 13.90 0.54 -6.90
N GLN A 106 15.09 1.10 -7.11
CA GLN A 106 16.32 0.36 -6.93
C GLN A 106 16.49 0.01 -5.44
N ALA A 107 16.89 -1.23 -5.18
CA ALA A 107 17.24 -1.66 -3.84
C ALA A 107 18.46 -0.87 -3.33
N PRO A 108 18.55 -0.59 -2.02
CA PRO A 108 19.74 0.01 -1.42
C PRO A 108 21.00 -0.83 -1.67
N PRO A 109 22.21 -0.22 -1.67
CA PRO A 109 23.45 -0.94 -1.89
C PRO A 109 23.62 -2.14 -0.95
N GLY A 110 24.02 -3.30 -1.47
CA GLY A 110 24.20 -4.52 -0.67
C GLY A 110 22.92 -5.31 -0.40
N PHE A 111 21.78 -4.86 -0.91
CA PHE A 111 20.49 -5.55 -0.77
C PHE A 111 19.80 -5.77 -2.11
N GLN A 112 18.91 -6.76 -2.15
CA GLN A 112 17.92 -6.99 -3.19
C GLN A 112 16.52 -6.87 -2.62
N MET A 113 15.58 -6.43 -3.44
CA MET A 113 14.16 -6.34 -3.10
C MET A 113 13.40 -7.48 -3.77
N LYS A 114 12.70 -8.27 -2.96
CA LYS A 114 11.81 -9.33 -3.43
C LYS A 114 10.37 -8.95 -3.14
N ARG A 115 9.54 -8.82 -4.18
CA ARG A 115 8.12 -8.52 -4.01
C ARG A 115 7.42 -9.68 -3.29
N VAL A 116 6.81 -9.41 -2.15
CA VAL A 116 6.13 -10.41 -1.30
C VAL A 116 4.63 -10.14 -1.17
N PHE A 117 4.18 -8.94 -1.50
CA PHE A 117 2.76 -8.58 -1.52
C PHE A 117 2.44 -7.61 -2.65
N HIS A 118 1.28 -7.80 -3.25
CA HIS A 118 0.68 -6.89 -4.21
C HIS A 118 -0.84 -7.09 -4.16
N TYR A 119 -1.60 -6.00 -4.10
CA TYR A 119 -3.05 -6.07 -4.03
C TYR A 119 -3.69 -6.46 -5.37
N TYR A 120 -3.18 -5.91 -6.47
CA TYR A 120 -3.68 -6.19 -7.82
C TYR A 120 -2.82 -7.24 -8.53
N PRO A 121 -3.41 -8.16 -9.30
CA PRO A 121 -2.67 -9.09 -10.17
C PRO A 121 -1.69 -8.40 -11.13
N ASP A 122 -0.62 -9.11 -11.51
CA ASP A 122 0.42 -8.59 -12.41
C ASP A 122 -0.09 -8.06 -13.76
N TRP A 123 -1.16 -8.64 -14.31
CA TRP A 123 -1.72 -8.19 -15.58
C TRP A 123 -2.35 -6.80 -15.49
N ILE A 124 -2.96 -6.45 -14.34
CA ILE A 124 -3.55 -5.13 -14.10
C ILE A 124 -2.43 -4.07 -14.08
N ARG A 125 -1.28 -4.39 -13.51
CA ARG A 125 -0.13 -3.48 -13.42
C ARG A 125 0.47 -3.12 -14.78
N LYS A 126 0.38 -4.01 -15.77
CA LYS A 126 0.89 -3.78 -17.13
C LYS A 126 0.02 -2.82 -17.93
N PHE A 127 -1.22 -2.59 -17.50
CA PHE A 127 -2.15 -1.71 -18.16
C PHE A 127 -2.25 -0.40 -17.39
N ASN A 128 -1.80 0.72 -17.97
CA ASN A 128 -1.98 2.06 -17.39
C ASN A 128 -2.73 3.01 -18.34
N ALA A 129 -3.88 2.57 -18.87
CA ALA A 129 -4.67 3.44 -19.73
C ALA A 129 -5.16 4.68 -18.98
N ASN A 130 -5.01 5.85 -19.60
CA ASN A 130 -5.38 7.14 -19.04
C ASN A 130 -4.67 7.45 -17.70
N ASP A 131 -3.57 6.80 -17.34
CA ASP A 131 -2.93 7.01 -16.03
C ASP A 131 -3.88 6.75 -14.85
N TRP A 132 -4.59 5.62 -14.87
CA TRP A 132 -5.49 5.25 -13.76
C TRP A 132 -4.71 4.83 -12.51
N GLN A 133 -3.46 4.37 -12.66
CA GLN A 133 -2.62 3.89 -11.57
C GLN A 133 -2.21 5.01 -10.61
N SER A 134 -1.92 6.23 -11.10
CA SER A 134 -1.62 7.40 -10.25
C SER A 134 -2.81 7.86 -9.41
N ARG A 135 -4.03 7.49 -9.84
CA ARG A 135 -5.30 7.89 -9.20
C ARG A 135 -5.87 6.81 -8.29
N THR A 136 -5.20 5.66 -8.20
CA THR A 136 -5.61 4.51 -7.41
C THR A 136 -4.55 4.19 -6.38
N ARG A 137 -4.98 3.75 -5.19
CA ARG A 137 -4.06 3.27 -4.16
C ARG A 137 -3.67 1.85 -4.48
N ILE A 138 -2.39 1.61 -4.70
CA ILE A 138 -1.88 0.30 -5.07
C ILE A 138 -0.89 -0.13 -4.00
N TYR A 139 -1.32 -1.09 -3.19
CA TYR A 139 -0.53 -1.57 -2.08
C TYR A 139 0.43 -2.66 -2.54
N GLU A 140 1.72 -2.42 -2.34
CA GLU A 140 2.79 -3.38 -2.63
C GLU A 140 3.77 -3.46 -1.46
N ALA A 141 4.28 -4.65 -1.19
CA ALA A 141 5.36 -4.83 -0.22
C ALA A 141 6.50 -5.65 -0.83
N TYR A 142 7.71 -5.22 -0.52
CA TYR A 142 8.95 -5.85 -0.93
C TYR A 142 9.76 -6.19 0.31
N GLU A 143 10.19 -7.44 0.40
CA GLU A 143 11.11 -7.93 1.41
C GLU A 143 12.53 -7.57 0.99
N ILE A 144 13.29 -7.06 1.94
CA ILE A 144 14.70 -6.75 1.78
C ILE A 144 15.52 -7.97 2.14
N GLN A 145 16.42 -8.36 1.24
CA GLN A 145 17.34 -9.47 1.45
C GLN A 145 18.77 -9.03 1.13
N PRO A 146 19.78 -9.49 1.86
CA PRO A 146 21.18 -9.21 1.51
C PRO A 146 21.49 -9.75 0.10
N LEU A 147 22.26 -8.98 -0.66
CA LEU A 147 22.82 -9.44 -1.93
C LEU A 147 23.81 -10.56 -1.60
N ARG A 148 23.54 -11.79 -2.04
CA ARG A 148 24.47 -12.93 -1.88
C ARG A 148 25.57 -12.89 -2.92
#